data_AF-A0A9E0KMS9-F1
#
_entry.id   AF-A0A9E0KMS9-F1
#
_cell.length_a   1.000
_cell.length_b   1.000
_cell.length_c   1.000
_cell.angle_alpha   90.00
_cell.angle_beta   90.00
_cell.angle_gamma   90.00
#
_symmetry.space_group_name_H-M   'P 1'
#
loop_
_entity.id
_entity.type
_entity.pdbx_description
1 polymer ?
#
loop_
_entity_poly.entity_id
_entity_poly.type
_entity_poly.pdbx_seq_one_letter_code
_entity_poly.pdbx_strand_id
1 'polypeptide(L)'
;MIQRKSLYFGLLAVLADVATYIAIQLASPRLVGDFGAPSGWNALIVGGVFLLFIVGVFLFRRLVATPQGSAEWLTRGTRIALALAFAFVISLSLAWQLGFFHSSAQVDVTEMGEGGAASYFVFGPGAWLAFSLIYVLVFGFKVEPTITMSRRYWVACLIGLSATAMMLVVFTIQAQVIMQQIMAGWWPFLAFLVLALLFLPPRLLYLSRTTGVRSPVAYGVIAVLLLLLAAIAGQMMAL
;
A
#
# COMPACT_ATOMS: atom_id res chain seq x y z
N MET A 1 24.56 -21.92 -8.84
CA MET A 1 24.66 -20.48 -8.47
C MET A 1 23.33 -19.71 -8.55
N ILE A 2 22.43 -20.03 -9.50
CA ILE A 2 21.16 -19.32 -9.72
C ILE A 2 20.16 -19.51 -8.55
N GLN A 3 20.01 -20.73 -8.01
CA GLN A 3 19.13 -21.00 -6.86
C GLN A 3 19.52 -20.24 -5.57
N ARG A 4 20.83 -20.09 -5.28
CA ARG A 4 21.29 -19.31 -4.11
C ARG A 4 20.84 -17.86 -4.19
N LYS A 5 20.88 -17.23 -5.37
CA LYS A 5 20.49 -15.82 -5.54
C LYS A 5 18.99 -15.60 -5.33
N SER A 6 18.15 -16.52 -5.80
CA SER A 6 16.70 -16.47 -5.55
C SER A 6 16.36 -16.58 -4.06
N LEU A 7 17.08 -17.45 -3.33
CA LEU A 7 16.89 -17.59 -1.90
C LEU A 7 17.24 -16.30 -1.14
N TYR A 8 18.30 -15.57 -1.51
CA TYR A 8 18.63 -14.29 -0.88
C TYR A 8 17.55 -13.22 -1.05
N PHE A 9 16.96 -13.08 -2.25
CA PHE A 9 15.88 -12.12 -2.49
C PHE A 9 14.58 -12.53 -1.77
N GLY A 10 14.28 -13.82 -1.71
CA GLY A 10 13.18 -14.32 -0.89
C GLY A 10 13.37 -14.02 0.60
N LEU A 11 14.56 -14.28 1.14
CA LEU A 11 14.89 -13.94 2.53
C LEU A 11 14.80 -12.43 2.79
N LEU A 12 15.25 -11.60 1.85
CA LEU A 12 15.14 -10.15 1.97
C LEU A 12 13.67 -9.71 2.10
N ALA A 13 12.79 -10.30 1.30
CA ALA A 13 11.36 -10.04 1.36
C ALA A 13 10.77 -10.42 2.73
N VAL A 14 11.12 -11.60 3.25
CA VAL A 14 10.70 -12.06 4.59
C VAL A 14 11.22 -11.12 5.69
N LEU A 15 12.49 -10.72 5.62
CA LEU A 15 13.08 -9.80 6.59
C LEU A 15 12.36 -8.44 6.57
N ALA A 16 12.02 -7.93 5.38
CA ALA A 16 11.24 -6.70 5.26
C ALA A 16 9.85 -6.87 5.89
N ASP A 17 9.17 -8.00 5.69
CA ASP A 17 7.83 -8.25 6.24
C ASP A 17 7.85 -8.36 7.77
N VAL A 18 8.83 -9.10 8.31
CA VAL A 18 9.03 -9.23 9.76
C VAL A 18 9.40 -7.88 10.39
N ALA A 19 10.33 -7.13 9.77
CA ALA A 19 10.69 -5.79 10.24
C ALA A 19 9.50 -4.83 10.20
N THR A 20 8.64 -4.93 9.17
CA THR A 20 7.42 -4.14 9.05
C THR A 20 6.45 -4.46 10.18
N TYR A 21 6.22 -5.75 10.46
CA TYR A 21 5.39 -6.19 11.56
C TYR A 21 5.91 -5.66 12.91
N ILE A 22 7.21 -5.78 13.17
CA ILE A 22 7.84 -5.23 14.38
C ILE A 22 7.64 -3.70 14.44
N ALA A 23 7.86 -3.00 13.33
CA ALA A 23 7.67 -1.55 13.27
C ALA A 23 6.22 -1.15 13.59
N ILE A 24 5.23 -1.89 13.08
CA ILE A 24 3.81 -1.69 13.45
C ILE A 24 3.63 -1.83 14.95
N GLN A 25 4.14 -2.89 15.58
CA GLN A 25 3.96 -3.09 17.03
C GLN A 25 4.58 -1.99 17.87
N LEU A 26 5.73 -1.47 17.45
CA LEU A 26 6.43 -0.42 18.17
C LEU A 26 5.81 0.96 17.93
N ALA A 27 5.26 1.19 16.74
CA ALA A 27 4.76 2.49 16.32
C ALA A 27 3.27 2.71 16.64
N SER A 28 2.43 1.67 16.51
CA SER A 28 0.97 1.74 16.69
C SER A 28 0.55 2.37 18.03
N PRO A 29 1.09 1.98 19.20
CA PRO A 29 0.64 2.53 20.49
C PRO A 29 0.77 4.05 20.60
N ARG A 30 1.72 4.65 19.86
CA ARG A 30 1.94 6.09 19.83
C ARG A 30 1.14 6.75 18.70
N LEU A 31 1.28 6.21 17.49
CA LEU A 31 0.78 6.86 16.28
C LEU A 31 -0.73 6.73 16.09
N VAL A 32 -1.39 5.75 16.71
CA VAL A 32 -2.87 5.65 16.66
C VAL A 32 -3.52 6.88 17.32
N GLY A 33 -2.96 7.36 18.44
CA GLY A 33 -3.43 8.59 19.08
C GLY A 33 -3.24 9.82 18.17
N ASP A 34 -2.06 9.95 17.58
CA ASP A 34 -1.72 11.08 16.69
C ASP A 34 -2.53 11.09 15.39
N PHE A 35 -2.88 9.91 14.87
CA PHE A 35 -3.71 9.75 13.67
C PHE A 35 -5.22 9.77 13.96
N GLY A 36 -5.62 9.80 15.24
CA GLY A 36 -7.00 9.76 15.70
C GLY A 36 -7.84 10.95 15.23
N ALA A 37 -7.23 12.13 15.15
CA ALA A 37 -7.87 13.35 14.66
C ALA A 37 -7.42 13.66 13.22
N PRO A 38 -8.35 14.08 12.33
CA PRO A 38 -7.99 14.59 11.01
C PRO A 38 -7.01 15.76 11.11
N SER A 39 -5.97 15.73 10.30
CA SER A 39 -4.90 16.72 10.31
C SER A 39 -4.24 16.82 8.94
N GLY A 40 -4.00 18.05 8.48
CA GLY A 40 -3.22 18.29 7.26
C GLY A 40 -1.82 17.68 7.32
N TRP A 41 -1.21 17.59 8.51
CA TRP A 41 0.08 16.92 8.69
C TRP A 41 -0.02 15.41 8.44
N ASN A 42 -1.06 14.76 8.97
CA ASN A 42 -1.30 13.33 8.74
C ASN A 42 -1.60 13.05 7.26
N ALA A 43 -2.36 13.93 6.60
CA ALA A 43 -2.59 13.86 5.16
C ALA A 43 -1.28 13.99 4.36
N LEU A 44 -0.35 14.87 4.77
CA LEU A 44 0.98 14.99 4.16
C LEU A 44 1.82 13.73 4.39
N ILE A 45 1.77 13.11 5.58
CA ILE A 45 2.47 11.85 5.85
C ILE A 45 1.92 10.75 4.93
N VAL A 46 0.60 10.56 4.88
CA VAL A 46 -0.04 9.55 4.02
C VAL A 46 0.32 9.80 2.56
N GLY A 47 0.17 11.03 2.07
CA GLY A 47 0.49 11.41 0.70
C GLY A 47 1.98 11.24 0.36
N GLY A 48 2.87 11.66 1.25
CA GLY A 48 4.32 11.54 1.08
C GLY A 48 4.79 10.09 1.04
N VAL A 49 4.32 9.26 1.98
CA VAL A 49 4.61 7.82 1.99
C VAL A 49 3.99 7.12 0.78
N PHE A 50 2.81 7.53 0.32
CA PHE A 50 2.21 7.04 -0.91
C PHE A 50 3.06 7.37 -2.14
N LEU A 51 3.62 8.57 -2.26
CA LEU A 51 4.55 8.91 -3.35
C LEU A 51 5.83 8.05 -3.29
N LEU A 52 6.40 7.84 -2.10
CA LEU A 52 7.53 6.93 -1.91
C LEU A 52 7.17 5.50 -2.33
N PHE A 53 5.97 5.03 -1.98
CA PHE A 53 5.45 3.73 -2.40
C PHE A 53 5.35 3.62 -3.93
N ILE A 54 4.81 4.64 -4.61
CA ILE A 54 4.75 4.69 -6.07
C ILE A 54 6.16 4.57 -6.67
N VAL A 55 7.14 5.30 -6.12
CA VAL A 55 8.55 5.21 -6.56
C VAL A 55 9.09 3.80 -6.33
N GLY A 56 8.81 3.18 -5.18
CA GLY A 56 9.22 1.80 -4.88
C GLY A 56 8.65 0.79 -5.87
N VAL A 57 7.35 0.88 -6.18
CA VAL A 57 6.70 0.03 -7.19
C VAL A 57 7.26 0.29 -8.57
N PHE A 58 7.52 1.55 -8.94
CA PHE A 58 8.16 1.89 -10.20
C PHE A 58 9.54 1.25 -10.33
N LEU A 59 10.34 1.25 -9.25
CA LEU A 59 11.63 0.57 -9.23
C LEU A 59 11.49 -0.93 -9.44
N PHE A 60 10.52 -1.60 -8.79
CA PHE A 60 10.23 -3.02 -9.05
C PHE A 60 9.86 -3.26 -10.52
N ARG A 61 9.06 -2.39 -11.14
CA ARG A 61 8.68 -2.50 -12.56
C ARG A 61 9.89 -2.41 -13.49
N ARG A 62 10.91 -1.61 -13.12
CA ARG A 62 12.15 -1.42 -13.89
C ARG A 62 13.16 -2.55 -13.73
N LEU A 63 12.98 -3.47 -12.79
CA LEU A 63 13.87 -4.63 -12.63
C LEU A 63 13.73 -5.56 -13.84
N VAL A 64 14.86 -5.90 -14.47
CA VAL A 64 14.91 -6.98 -15.46
C VAL A 64 14.66 -8.30 -14.73
N ALA A 65 13.72 -9.09 -15.26
CA ALA A 65 13.41 -10.40 -14.70
C ALA A 65 14.65 -11.29 -14.65
N THR A 66 14.85 -11.99 -13.54
CA THR A 66 15.84 -13.07 -13.47
C THR A 66 15.43 -14.23 -14.39
N PRO A 67 16.34 -15.17 -14.70
CA PRO A 67 15.98 -16.38 -15.43
C PRO A 67 14.83 -17.20 -14.81
N GLN A 68 14.55 -17.00 -13.52
CA GLN A 68 13.46 -17.65 -12.78
C GLN A 68 12.18 -16.78 -12.72
N GLY A 69 12.30 -15.49 -13.04
CA GLY A 69 11.28 -14.44 -12.91
C GLY A 69 10.56 -14.05 -14.21
N SER A 70 10.42 -14.95 -15.19
CA SER A 70 9.79 -14.59 -16.47
C SER A 70 8.26 -14.67 -16.47
N ALA A 71 7.64 -15.24 -15.41
CA ALA A 71 6.20 -15.45 -15.37
C ALA A 71 5.44 -14.12 -15.25
N GLU A 72 4.65 -13.79 -16.27
CA GLU A 72 3.65 -12.73 -16.17
C GLU A 72 2.51 -13.21 -15.27
N TRP A 73 2.29 -12.51 -14.17
CA TRP A 73 1.41 -12.94 -13.08
C TRP A 73 0.01 -12.31 -13.14
N LEU A 74 -0.18 -11.25 -13.92
CA LEU A 74 -1.47 -10.61 -14.17
C LEU A 74 -1.57 -10.06 -15.59
N THR A 75 -2.77 -10.19 -16.17
CA THR A 75 -3.14 -9.51 -17.39
C THR A 75 -3.18 -7.99 -17.19
N ARG A 76 -3.08 -7.22 -18.28
CA ARG A 76 -3.18 -5.75 -18.22
C ARG A 76 -4.48 -5.27 -17.57
N GLY A 77 -5.61 -5.88 -17.92
CA GLY A 77 -6.93 -5.52 -17.37
C GLY A 77 -6.96 -5.66 -15.85
N THR A 78 -6.49 -6.79 -15.33
CA THR A 78 -6.47 -7.03 -13.88
C THR A 78 -5.51 -6.10 -13.15
N ARG A 79 -4.35 -5.76 -13.74
CA ARG A 79 -3.44 -4.76 -13.14
C ARG A 79 -4.10 -3.39 -13.00
N ILE A 80 -4.84 -2.95 -14.03
CA ILE A 80 -5.56 -1.67 -14.00
C ILE A 80 -6.66 -1.72 -12.93
N ALA A 81 -7.45 -2.78 -12.87
CA ALA A 81 -8.50 -2.94 -11.87
C ALA A 81 -7.94 -2.89 -10.43
N LEU A 82 -6.84 -3.61 -10.15
CA LEU A 82 -6.19 -3.56 -8.84
C LEU A 82 -5.60 -2.18 -8.53
N ALA A 83 -5.04 -1.48 -9.53
CA ALA A 83 -4.54 -0.13 -9.32
C ALA A 83 -5.65 0.88 -9.03
N LEU A 84 -6.81 0.74 -9.68
CA LEU A 84 -7.99 1.56 -9.41
C LEU A 84 -8.52 1.29 -8.00
N ALA A 85 -8.61 0.02 -7.59
CA ALA A 85 -9.01 -0.34 -6.24
C ALA A 85 -8.05 0.26 -5.20
N PHE A 86 -6.73 0.17 -5.42
CA PHE A 86 -5.73 0.80 -4.57
C PHE A 86 -5.92 2.31 -4.52
N ALA A 87 -6.04 2.97 -5.67
CA ALA A 87 -6.22 4.42 -5.76
C ALA A 87 -7.49 4.88 -5.04
N PHE A 88 -8.58 4.12 -5.14
CA PHE A 88 -9.82 4.41 -4.43
C PHE A 88 -9.62 4.34 -2.91
N VAL A 89 -8.93 3.31 -2.42
CA VAL A 89 -8.66 3.15 -0.99
C VAL A 89 -7.74 4.25 -0.45
N ILE A 90 -6.72 4.67 -1.21
CA ILE A 90 -5.88 5.83 -0.85
C ILE A 90 -6.67 7.13 -0.87
N SER A 91 -7.51 7.32 -1.88
CA SER A 91 -8.39 8.48 -1.99
C SER A 91 -9.30 8.62 -0.76
N LEU A 92 -9.92 7.52 -0.30
CA LEU A 92 -10.70 7.51 0.94
C LEU A 92 -9.86 7.80 2.18
N SER A 93 -8.63 7.28 2.21
CA SER A 93 -7.71 7.51 3.32
C SER A 93 -7.27 8.97 3.41
N LEU A 94 -7.04 9.64 2.29
CA LEU A 94 -6.75 11.08 2.26
C LEU A 94 -7.99 11.90 2.64
N ALA A 95 -9.17 11.53 2.15
CA ALA A 95 -10.42 12.18 2.53
C ALA A 95 -10.64 12.14 4.05
N TRP A 96 -10.33 11.01 4.69
CA TRP A 96 -10.37 10.88 6.15
C TRP A 96 -9.41 11.85 6.84
N GLN A 97 -8.13 11.85 6.47
CA GLN A 97 -7.12 12.69 7.13
C GLN A 97 -7.32 14.18 6.89
N LEU A 98 -7.94 14.56 5.77
CA LEU A 98 -8.34 15.94 5.49
C LEU A 98 -9.64 16.35 6.20
N GLY A 99 -10.29 15.43 6.93
CA GLY A 99 -11.51 15.71 7.68
C GLY A 99 -12.77 15.80 6.82
N PHE A 100 -12.70 15.42 5.54
CA PHE A 100 -13.79 15.59 4.57
C PHE A 100 -15.11 15.01 5.06
N PHE A 101 -15.09 13.79 5.61
CA PHE A 101 -16.31 13.14 6.11
C PHE A 101 -16.95 13.92 7.26
N HIS A 102 -16.15 14.52 8.14
CA HIS A 102 -16.66 15.32 9.25
C HIS A 102 -17.26 16.64 8.76
N SER A 103 -16.50 17.37 7.94
CA SER A 103 -16.94 18.65 7.38
C SER A 103 -18.12 18.50 6.43
N SER A 104 -18.23 17.39 5.68
CA SER A 104 -19.36 17.13 4.77
C SER A 104 -20.71 17.07 5.48
N ALA A 105 -20.73 16.66 6.75
CA ALA A 105 -21.95 16.60 7.56
C ALA A 105 -22.34 17.97 8.16
N GLN A 106 -21.46 18.97 8.03
CA GLN A 106 -21.62 20.31 8.62
C GLN A 106 -21.72 21.40 7.54
N VAL A 107 -21.73 21.04 6.26
CA VAL A 107 -21.85 22.02 5.16
C VAL A 107 -23.21 22.69 5.24
N ASP A 108 -23.22 24.00 5.49
CA ASP A 108 -24.40 24.84 5.41
C ASP A 108 -24.43 25.58 4.06
N VAL A 109 -25.42 25.23 3.23
CA VAL A 109 -25.62 25.81 1.90
C VAL A 109 -26.07 27.27 1.99
N THR A 110 -26.66 27.69 3.11
CA THR A 110 -27.10 29.07 3.32
C THR A 110 -25.93 30.03 3.54
N GLU A 111 -24.84 29.53 4.14
CA GLU A 111 -23.62 30.32 4.36
C GLU A 111 -22.64 30.22 3.18
N MET A 112 -22.45 29.02 2.60
CA MET A 112 -21.49 28.80 1.51
C MET A 112 -22.04 29.12 0.11
N GLY A 113 -23.36 29.22 -0.02
CA GLY A 113 -24.05 29.25 -1.31
C GLY A 113 -24.02 27.91 -2.05
N GLU A 114 -25.03 27.64 -2.87
CA GLU A 114 -25.18 26.37 -3.61
C GLU A 114 -23.95 26.06 -4.48
N GLY A 115 -23.39 27.07 -5.15
CA GLY A 115 -22.19 26.92 -5.98
C GLY A 115 -20.92 26.58 -5.16
N GLY A 116 -20.77 27.17 -3.97
CA GLY A 116 -19.65 26.90 -3.08
C GLY A 116 -19.71 25.49 -2.49
N ALA A 117 -20.90 25.08 -2.02
CA ALA A 117 -21.15 23.74 -1.53
C ALA A 117 -20.96 22.68 -2.63
N ALA A 118 -21.52 22.89 -3.83
CA ALA A 118 -21.35 21.98 -4.96
C ALA A 118 -19.87 21.84 -5.36
N SER A 119 -19.13 22.95 -5.40
CA SER A 119 -17.69 22.93 -5.69
C SER A 119 -16.89 22.15 -4.65
N TYR A 120 -17.23 22.28 -3.37
CA TYR A 120 -16.59 21.53 -2.28
C TYR A 120 -16.78 20.00 -2.45
N PHE A 121 -18.01 19.56 -2.73
CA PHE A 121 -18.32 18.13 -2.91
C PHE A 121 -17.75 17.53 -4.20
N VAL A 122 -17.49 18.34 -5.23
CA VAL A 122 -16.94 17.85 -6.50
C VAL A 122 -15.41 17.93 -6.52
N PHE A 123 -14.83 19.09 -6.21
CA PHE A 123 -13.40 19.32 -6.39
C PHE A 123 -12.54 18.74 -5.28
N GLY A 124 -13.03 18.67 -4.04
CA GLY A 124 -12.31 18.00 -2.95
C GLY A 124 -12.07 16.52 -3.30
N PRO A 125 -13.14 15.71 -3.40
CA PRO A 125 -13.08 14.33 -3.86
C PRO A 125 -12.30 14.11 -5.15
N GLY A 126 -12.53 14.98 -6.13
CA GLY A 126 -11.83 14.93 -7.42
C GLY A 126 -10.32 15.07 -7.29
N ALA A 127 -9.83 15.99 -6.45
CA ALA A 127 -8.41 16.30 -6.34
C ALA A 127 -7.59 15.15 -5.73
N TRP A 128 -8.02 14.58 -4.61
CA TRP A 128 -7.28 13.46 -4.00
C TRP A 128 -7.50 12.14 -4.74
N LEU A 129 -8.63 11.95 -5.43
CA LEU A 129 -8.79 10.82 -6.34
C LEU A 129 -7.81 10.94 -7.51
N ALA A 130 -7.73 12.11 -8.16
CA ALA A 130 -6.78 12.37 -9.24
C ALA A 130 -5.32 12.14 -8.80
N PHE A 131 -4.96 12.62 -7.61
CA PHE A 131 -3.65 12.34 -7.01
C PHE A 131 -3.41 10.84 -6.81
N SER A 132 -4.40 10.10 -6.29
CA SER A 132 -4.28 8.65 -6.05
C SER A 132 -4.17 7.85 -7.35
N LEU A 133 -4.74 8.35 -8.45
CA LEU A 133 -4.66 7.72 -9.77
C LEU A 133 -3.25 7.72 -10.39
N ILE A 134 -2.29 8.48 -9.85
CA ILE A 134 -0.87 8.40 -10.26
C ILE A 134 -0.36 6.95 -10.15
N TYR A 135 -0.84 6.18 -9.17
CA TYR A 135 -0.48 4.76 -9.03
C TYR A 135 -0.91 3.92 -10.24
N VAL A 136 -2.06 4.24 -10.86
CA VAL A 136 -2.54 3.55 -12.06
C VAL A 136 -1.58 3.73 -13.23
N LEU A 137 -0.98 4.91 -13.36
CA LEU A 137 0.03 5.19 -14.39
C LEU A 137 1.25 4.28 -14.24
N VAL A 138 1.70 4.04 -13.01
CA VAL A 138 2.89 3.22 -12.73
C VAL A 138 2.62 1.72 -12.78
N PHE A 139 1.51 1.28 -12.20
CA PHE A 139 1.20 -0.14 -12.05
C PHE A 139 0.42 -0.72 -13.25
N GLY A 140 -0.52 0.04 -13.80
CA GLY A 140 -1.41 -0.37 -14.89
C GLY A 140 -0.75 -0.32 -16.27
N PHE A 141 0.15 0.63 -16.53
CA PHE A 141 0.76 0.84 -17.84
C PHE A 141 2.17 0.25 -17.94
N LYS A 142 2.60 -0.08 -19.16
CA LYS A 142 3.88 -0.73 -19.44
C LYS A 142 5.03 0.19 -19.01
N VAL A 143 5.98 -0.38 -18.26
CA VAL A 143 7.23 0.27 -17.85
C VAL A 143 8.36 -0.60 -18.39
N GLU A 144 9.36 0.02 -19.01
CA GLU A 144 10.49 -0.69 -19.60
C GLU A 144 11.47 -1.19 -18.53
N PRO A 145 11.72 -2.51 -18.46
CA PRO A 145 12.72 -3.07 -17.57
C PRO A 145 14.12 -2.67 -18.03
N THR A 146 14.88 -2.00 -17.17
CA THR A 146 16.19 -1.41 -17.50
C THR A 146 17.26 -1.71 -16.45
N ILE A 147 16.88 -2.12 -15.23
CA ILE A 147 17.81 -2.39 -14.14
C ILE A 147 18.21 -3.86 -14.19
N THR A 148 19.44 -4.11 -14.66
CA THR A 148 20.03 -5.45 -14.75
C THR A 148 20.67 -5.89 -13.42
N MET A 149 20.84 -7.21 -13.26
CA MET A 149 21.41 -7.83 -12.05
C MET A 149 22.80 -7.29 -11.72
N SER A 150 22.84 -6.38 -10.76
CA SER A 150 24.01 -5.62 -10.31
C SER A 150 23.78 -5.09 -8.89
N ARG A 151 24.71 -4.31 -8.34
CA ARG A 151 24.49 -3.59 -7.06
C ARG A 151 23.25 -2.68 -7.11
N ARG A 152 23.00 -2.03 -8.26
CA ARG A 152 21.81 -1.17 -8.46
C ARG A 152 20.51 -1.94 -8.34
N TYR A 153 20.50 -3.20 -8.78
CA TYR A 153 19.35 -4.10 -8.64
C TYR A 153 19.01 -4.34 -7.15
N TRP A 154 20.02 -4.63 -6.35
CA TRP A 154 19.87 -4.83 -4.91
C TRP A 154 19.35 -3.59 -4.19
N VAL A 155 19.92 -2.42 -4.51
CA VAL A 155 19.46 -1.14 -3.94
C VAL A 155 18.01 -0.85 -4.33
N ALA A 156 17.64 -1.06 -5.59
CA ALA A 156 16.26 -0.90 -6.04
C ALA A 156 15.28 -1.84 -5.32
N CYS A 157 15.70 -3.09 -5.05
CA CYS A 157 14.92 -4.03 -4.24
C CYS A 157 14.73 -3.53 -2.81
N LEU A 158 15.79 -3.06 -2.17
CA LEU A 158 15.73 -2.53 -0.80
C LEU A 158 14.81 -1.31 -0.72
N ILE A 159 14.99 -0.33 -1.61
CA ILE A 159 14.16 0.87 -1.64
C ILE A 159 12.69 0.50 -1.87
N GLY A 160 12.42 -0.38 -2.84
CA GLY A 160 11.05 -0.82 -3.11
C GLY A 160 10.41 -1.53 -1.92
N LEU A 161 11.12 -2.47 -1.29
CA LEU A 161 10.61 -3.20 -0.13
C LEU A 161 10.37 -2.27 1.06
N SER A 162 11.32 -1.39 1.37
CA SER A 162 11.18 -0.39 2.43
C SER A 162 10.03 0.58 2.17
N ALA A 163 9.84 1.03 0.92
CA ALA A 163 8.72 1.89 0.58
C ALA A 163 7.36 1.18 0.74
N THR A 164 7.28 -0.11 0.36
CA THR A 164 6.08 -0.93 0.62
C THR A 164 5.83 -1.16 2.11
N ALA A 165 6.90 -1.35 2.88
CA ALA A 165 6.84 -1.52 4.33
C ALA A 165 6.32 -0.25 5.02
N MET A 166 6.88 0.92 4.70
CA MET A 166 6.45 2.20 5.26
C MET A 166 4.97 2.46 4.96
N MET A 167 4.54 2.18 3.73
CA MET A 167 3.14 2.32 3.35
C MET A 167 2.22 1.37 4.13
N LEU A 168 2.65 0.12 4.34
CA LEU A 168 1.91 -0.84 5.16
C LEU A 168 1.80 -0.38 6.61
N VAL A 169 2.87 0.18 7.20
CA VAL A 169 2.83 0.76 8.56
C VAL A 169 1.79 1.86 8.66
N VAL A 170 1.89 2.89 7.81
CA VAL A 170 0.98 4.04 7.84
C VAL A 170 -0.46 3.61 7.61
N PHE A 171 -0.69 2.74 6.64
CA PHE A 171 -2.04 2.27 6.31
C PHE A 171 -2.64 1.41 7.43
N THR A 172 -1.82 0.61 8.10
CA THR A 172 -2.22 -0.17 9.27
C THR A 172 -2.66 0.72 10.42
N ILE A 173 -1.87 1.75 10.74
CA ILE A 173 -2.20 2.73 11.79
C ILE A 173 -3.52 3.45 11.46
N GLN A 174 -3.66 3.91 10.22
CA GLN A 174 -4.89 4.57 9.78
C GLN A 174 -6.10 3.64 9.84
N ALA A 175 -5.96 2.38 9.43
CA ALA A 175 -7.03 1.39 9.54
C ALA A 175 -7.42 1.14 11.00
N GLN A 176 -6.45 1.06 11.93
CA GLN A 176 -6.70 0.94 13.37
C GLN A 176 -7.52 2.12 13.91
N VAL A 177 -7.18 3.36 13.52
CA VAL A 177 -7.95 4.55 13.93
C VAL A 177 -9.40 4.48 13.45
N ILE A 178 -9.61 4.14 12.18
CA ILE A 178 -10.97 4.05 11.61
C ILE A 178 -11.76 2.93 12.31
N MET A 179 -11.10 1.81 12.65
CA MET A 179 -11.70 0.68 13.36
C MET A 179 -12.22 1.04 14.75
N GLN A 180 -11.44 1.80 15.51
CA GLN A 180 -11.84 2.22 16.85
C GLN A 180 -13.13 3.04 16.85
N GLN A 181 -13.47 3.66 15.72
CA GLN A 181 -14.71 4.43 15.56
C GLN A 181 -15.89 3.59 15.02
N ILE A 182 -15.62 2.50 14.31
CA ILE A 182 -16.62 1.64 13.65
C ILE A 182 -16.58 0.26 14.33
N MET A 183 -17.25 0.14 15.48
CA MET A 183 -17.25 -1.08 16.31
C MET A 183 -18.04 -2.24 15.65
N ALA A 184 -17.40 -3.00 14.76
CA ALA A 184 -18.01 -4.15 14.08
C ALA A 184 -17.15 -5.42 14.16
N GLY A 185 -17.74 -6.55 14.57
CA GLY A 185 -17.00 -7.81 14.85
C GLY A 185 -16.41 -8.55 13.63
N TRP A 186 -16.83 -8.22 12.40
CA TRP A 186 -16.34 -8.83 11.15
C TRP A 186 -15.15 -8.06 10.55
N TRP A 187 -14.71 -7.01 11.23
CA TRP A 187 -13.72 -6.09 10.69
C TRP A 187 -12.31 -6.64 10.52
N PRO A 188 -11.76 -7.55 11.36
CA PRO A 188 -10.45 -8.15 11.11
C PRO A 188 -10.37 -8.87 9.77
N PHE A 189 -11.44 -9.54 9.38
CA PHE A 189 -11.52 -10.21 8.10
C PHE A 189 -11.48 -9.20 6.95
N LEU A 190 -12.27 -8.13 7.04
CA LEU A 190 -12.27 -7.06 6.04
C LEU A 190 -10.92 -6.35 5.97
N ALA A 191 -10.32 -6.03 7.11
CA ALA A 191 -8.99 -5.42 7.20
C ALA A 191 -7.93 -6.32 6.57
N PHE A 192 -7.95 -7.63 6.84
CA PHE A 192 -7.08 -8.59 6.18
C PHE A 192 -7.27 -8.57 4.66
N LEU A 193 -8.51 -8.62 4.17
CA LEU A 193 -8.79 -8.58 2.73
C LEU A 193 -8.29 -7.30 2.08
N VAL A 194 -8.50 -6.15 2.71
CA VAL A 194 -8.02 -4.85 2.22
C VAL A 194 -6.49 -4.83 2.21
N LEU A 195 -5.83 -5.20 3.30
CA LEU A 195 -4.36 -5.24 3.37
C LEU A 195 -3.78 -6.21 2.33
N ALA A 196 -4.37 -7.40 2.17
CA ALA A 196 -3.97 -8.35 1.15
C ALA A 196 -4.15 -7.76 -0.26
N LEU A 197 -5.29 -7.13 -0.54
CA LEU A 197 -5.58 -6.47 -1.81
C LEU A 197 -4.57 -5.38 -2.14
N LEU A 198 -4.13 -4.60 -1.15
CA LEU A 198 -3.21 -3.48 -1.35
C LEU A 198 -1.74 -3.91 -1.46
N PHE A 199 -1.30 -4.85 -0.62
CA PHE A 199 0.13 -5.13 -0.43
C PHE A 199 0.60 -6.46 -1.03
N LEU A 200 -0.30 -7.40 -1.34
CA LEU A 200 0.07 -8.61 -2.08
C LEU A 200 0.45 -8.32 -3.54
N PRO A 201 -0.26 -7.46 -4.32
CA PRO A 201 0.12 -7.16 -5.70
C PRO A 201 1.54 -6.61 -5.87
N PRO A 202 2.01 -5.58 -5.12
CA PRO A 202 3.39 -5.12 -5.26
C PRO A 202 4.41 -6.19 -4.79
N ARG A 203 4.05 -7.05 -3.84
CA ARG A 203 4.90 -8.19 -3.46
C ARG A 203 5.02 -9.23 -4.58
N LEU A 204 3.91 -9.58 -5.23
CA LEU A 204 3.90 -10.49 -6.37
C LEU A 204 4.70 -9.91 -7.53
N LEU A 205 4.65 -8.59 -7.76
CA LEU A 205 5.51 -7.92 -8.72
C LEU A 205 7.00 -8.06 -8.36
N TYR A 206 7.36 -7.85 -7.10
CA TYR A 206 8.74 -8.05 -6.65
C TYR A 206 9.21 -9.49 -6.89
N LEU A 207 8.42 -10.47 -6.47
CA LEU A 207 8.73 -11.90 -6.62
C LEU A 207 8.78 -12.31 -8.08
N SER A 208 7.90 -11.77 -8.92
CA SER A 208 7.93 -12.04 -10.36
C SER A 208 9.23 -11.58 -10.96
N ARG A 209 9.87 -10.51 -10.48
CA ARG A 209 11.15 -10.03 -11.04
C ARG A 209 12.37 -10.74 -10.46
N THR A 210 12.29 -11.25 -9.24
CA THR A 210 13.45 -11.74 -8.49
C THR A 210 13.53 -13.26 -8.42
N THR A 211 12.53 -13.92 -7.82
CA THR A 211 12.57 -15.36 -7.49
C THR A 211 11.73 -16.22 -8.43
N GLY A 212 10.73 -15.64 -9.08
CA GLY A 212 9.70 -16.32 -9.84
C GLY A 212 8.49 -16.68 -8.97
N VAL A 213 7.30 -16.24 -9.36
CA VAL A 213 6.06 -16.39 -8.57
C VAL A 213 5.68 -17.85 -8.31
N ARG A 214 6.04 -18.77 -9.22
CA ARG A 214 5.76 -20.21 -9.10
C ARG A 214 6.86 -20.99 -8.37
N SER A 215 7.84 -20.31 -7.77
CA SER A 215 8.93 -20.98 -7.04
C SER A 215 8.51 -21.34 -5.61
N PRO A 216 9.06 -22.42 -5.01
CA PRO A 216 8.83 -22.75 -3.61
C PRO A 216 9.18 -21.60 -2.66
N VAL A 217 10.25 -20.85 -2.99
CA VAL A 217 10.68 -19.67 -2.22
C VAL A 217 9.60 -18.58 -2.26
N ALA A 218 9.02 -18.29 -3.43
CA ALA A 218 7.94 -17.31 -3.55
C ALA A 218 6.70 -17.71 -2.74
N TYR A 219 6.32 -19.00 -2.74
CA TYR A 219 5.21 -19.48 -1.91
C TYR A 219 5.49 -19.29 -0.42
N GLY A 220 6.72 -19.58 0.04
CA GLY A 220 7.13 -19.31 1.42
C GLY A 220 7.02 -17.82 1.78
N VAL A 221 7.51 -16.92 0.93
CA VAL A 221 7.41 -15.47 1.15
C VAL A 221 5.95 -15.02 1.21
N ILE A 222 5.11 -15.47 0.27
CA ILE A 222 3.68 -15.12 0.24
C ILE A 222 2.97 -15.63 1.49
N ALA A 223 3.24 -16.87 1.91
CA ALA A 223 2.65 -17.44 3.11
C ALA A 223 3.03 -16.62 4.35
N VAL A 224 4.30 -16.25 4.51
CA VAL A 224 4.76 -15.39 5.61
C VAL A 224 4.06 -14.03 5.58
N LEU A 225 4.00 -13.38 4.42
CA LEU A 225 3.30 -12.10 4.28
C LEU A 225 1.83 -12.24 4.70
N LEU A 226 1.11 -13.24 4.19
CA LEU A 226 -0.31 -13.43 4.50
C LEU A 226 -0.55 -13.72 5.99
N LEU A 227 0.31 -14.52 6.62
CA LEU A 227 0.25 -14.78 8.06
C LEU A 227 0.47 -13.49 8.87
N LEU A 228 1.44 -12.67 8.48
CA LEU A 228 1.69 -11.39 9.14
C LEU A 228 0.55 -10.39 8.94
N LEU A 229 -0.02 -10.30 7.73
CA LEU A 229 -1.19 -9.47 7.47
C LEU A 229 -2.41 -9.92 8.28
N ALA A 230 -2.62 -11.23 8.41
CA ALA A 230 -3.68 -11.78 9.25
C ALA A 230 -3.46 -11.48 10.74
N ALA A 231 -2.22 -11.61 11.22
CA ALA A 231 -1.86 -11.25 12.59
C ALA A 231 -2.08 -9.76 12.87
N ILE A 232 -1.63 -8.88 11.97
CA ILE A 232 -1.86 -7.44 12.03
C ILE A 232 -3.36 -7.14 12.09
N ALA A 233 -4.15 -7.70 11.17
CA ALA A 233 -5.59 -7.47 11.10
C ALA A 233 -6.32 -7.97 12.37
N GLY A 234 -5.91 -9.12 12.91
CA GLY A 234 -6.46 -9.65 14.16
C GLY A 234 -6.18 -8.77 15.38
N GLN A 235 -5.02 -8.12 15.42
CA GLN A 235 -4.63 -7.23 16.53
C GLN A 235 -5.36 -5.89 16.51
N MET A 236 -5.91 -5.47 15.37
CA MET A 236 -6.64 -4.21 15.29
C MET A 236 -7.93 -4.18 16.14
N MET A 237 -8.40 -5.32 16.66
CA MET A 237 -9.50 -5.39 17.63
C MET A 237 -9.06 -5.56 19.10
N ALA A 238 -7.79 -5.83 19.36
CA ALA A 238 -7.29 -6.13 20.70
C ALA A 238 -6.82 -4.88 21.48
N LEU A 239 -6.93 -3.70 20.88
CA LEU A 239 -6.54 -2.39 21.41
C LEU A 239 -7.74 -1.45 21.42
#